data_AF-A0AB34H6M0-F1
#
_entry.id   AF-A0AB34H6M0-F1
#
_cell.length_a   1.000
_cell.length_b   1.000
_cell.length_c   1.000
_cell.angle_alpha   90.00
_cell.angle_beta   90.00
_cell.angle_gamma   90.00
#
_symmetry.space_group_name_H-M   'P 1'
#
loop_
_entity.id
_entity.type
_entity.pdbx_description
1 polymer ?
#
loop_
_entity_poly.entity_id
_entity_poly.type
_entity_poly.pdbx_seq_one_letter_code
_entity_poly.pdbx_strand_id
1 'polypeptide(L)'
;MFFPWLWWPALVHSAANTPTQLEVAMDTMIRIFHRYSCKEGDRFKINKGELKMLLQRDLTESLSCQKDPELVDKIMQDLNANKDNEVDFNEFVVTVAALTVTCNDYFVEQLKKKGKTSSTLI
;
A
#
# COMPACT_ATOMS: atom_id res chain seq x y z
N MET A 1 33.38 1.58 -2.47
CA MET A 1 31.93 1.73 -2.28
C MET A 1 31.34 2.03 -3.65
N PHE A 2 30.68 1.05 -4.27
CA PHE A 2 30.07 1.19 -5.59
C PHE A 2 28.61 1.60 -5.43
N PHE A 3 28.26 2.79 -5.91
CA PHE A 3 26.88 3.26 -6.03
C PHE A 3 26.30 2.78 -7.37
N PRO A 4 25.25 1.93 -7.39
CA PRO A 4 24.70 1.34 -8.63
C PRO A 4 23.97 2.31 -9.57
N TRP A 5 23.86 3.59 -9.23
CA TRP A 5 22.88 4.49 -9.85
C TRP A 5 23.46 5.45 -10.89
N LEU A 6 24.77 5.40 -11.18
CA LEU A 6 25.39 6.31 -12.16
C LEU A 6 25.85 5.67 -13.48
N TRP A 7 25.84 4.33 -13.61
CA TRP A 7 26.17 3.60 -14.85
C TRP A 7 25.10 2.56 -15.20
N TRP A 8 23.86 3.01 -15.36
CA TRP A 8 22.86 2.17 -16.02
C TRP A 8 22.15 2.94 -17.12
N PRO A 9 22.78 3.01 -18.30
CA PRO A 9 22.02 2.68 -19.51
C PRO A 9 22.90 2.11 -20.65
N ALA A 10 23.46 0.89 -20.52
CA ALA A 10 24.16 0.27 -21.67
C ALA A 10 24.21 -1.26 -21.75
N LEU A 11 23.76 -2.03 -20.74
CA LEU A 11 23.88 -3.50 -20.77
C LEU A 11 22.60 -4.28 -20.42
N VAL A 12 21.42 -3.69 -20.61
CA VAL A 12 20.17 -4.44 -20.78
C VAL A 12 19.43 -3.92 -22.00
N HIS A 13 19.94 -4.32 -23.16
CA HIS A 13 19.16 -4.52 -24.37
C HIS A 13 19.48 -5.92 -24.87
N SER A 14 18.83 -6.93 -24.28
CA SER A 14 18.62 -8.21 -24.93
C SER A 14 17.47 -8.96 -24.26
N ALA A 15 16.43 -9.25 -25.05
CA ALA A 15 15.16 -9.88 -24.72
C ALA A 15 14.21 -9.06 -23.80
N ALA A 16 12.95 -8.97 -24.21
CA ALA A 16 11.87 -8.32 -23.47
C ALA A 16 11.65 -9.00 -22.10
N ASN A 17 12.34 -8.53 -21.07
CA ASN A 17 11.98 -8.82 -19.69
C ASN A 17 10.76 -7.97 -19.34
N THR A 18 9.58 -8.45 -19.72
CA THR A 18 8.33 -7.93 -19.16
C THR A 18 8.42 -8.07 -17.64
N PRO A 19 8.24 -6.97 -16.88
CA PRO A 19 8.32 -7.03 -15.42
C PRO A 19 7.32 -8.06 -14.90
N THR A 20 7.76 -8.85 -13.93
CA THR A 20 6.90 -9.81 -13.23
C THR A 20 5.76 -9.09 -12.53
N GLN A 21 4.65 -9.79 -12.26
CA GLN A 21 3.51 -9.17 -11.57
C GLN A 21 3.89 -8.62 -10.20
N LEU A 22 4.84 -9.25 -9.51
CA LEU A 22 5.35 -8.76 -8.23
C LEU A 22 6.15 -7.46 -8.40
N GLU A 23 7.03 -7.39 -9.40
CA GLU A 23 7.76 -6.14 -9.71
C GLU A 23 6.79 -5.02 -10.09
N VAL A 24 5.74 -5.32 -10.86
CA VAL A 24 4.68 -4.36 -11.20
C VAL A 24 3.93 -3.91 -9.95
N ALA A 25 3.62 -4.80 -9.01
CA ALA A 25 2.96 -4.44 -7.75
C ALA A 25 3.84 -3.54 -6.88
N MET A 26 5.13 -3.87 -6.75
CA MET A 26 6.11 -3.06 -6.02
C MET A 26 6.25 -1.65 -6.62
N ASP A 27 6.44 -1.57 -7.93
CA ASP A 27 6.53 -0.33 -8.71
C ASP A 27 5.22 0.48 -8.61
N THR A 28 4.07 -0.20 -8.55
CA THR A 28 2.76 0.45 -8.33
C THR A 28 2.65 1.05 -6.92
N MET A 29 3.07 0.34 -5.87
CA MET A 29 3.09 0.88 -4.50
C MET A 29 3.99 2.11 -4.39
N ILE A 30 5.20 2.06 -4.97
CA ILE A 30 6.15 3.19 -5.02
C ILE A 30 5.51 4.39 -5.73
N ARG A 31 4.89 4.17 -6.89
CA ARG A 31 4.22 5.25 -7.64
C ARG A 31 3.04 5.84 -6.89
N ILE A 32 2.23 5.03 -6.22
CA ILE A 32 1.11 5.52 -5.41
C ILE A 32 1.66 6.40 -4.29
N PHE A 33 2.64 5.93 -3.52
CA PHE A 33 3.23 6.72 -2.44
C PHE A 33 3.73 8.09 -2.92
N HIS A 34 4.59 8.11 -3.94
CA HIS A 34 5.16 9.35 -4.45
C HIS A 34 4.16 10.27 -5.14
N ARG A 35 3.05 9.74 -5.67
CA ARG A 35 1.96 10.56 -6.21
C ARG A 35 1.33 11.44 -5.13
N TYR A 36 1.35 11.01 -3.86
CA TYR A 36 0.78 11.78 -2.76
C TYR A 36 1.82 12.54 -1.94
N SER A 37 3.01 11.98 -1.69
CA SER A 37 4.05 12.60 -0.83
C SER A 37 4.70 13.86 -1.42
N CYS A 38 4.51 14.14 -2.72
CA CYS A 38 5.21 15.23 -3.41
C CYS A 38 4.42 16.53 -3.53
N LYS A 39 3.30 16.68 -2.83
CA LYS A 39 2.40 17.83 -3.04
C LYS A 39 2.76 18.99 -2.12
N GLU A 40 3.02 18.74 -0.84
CA GLU A 40 3.31 19.77 0.16
C GLU A 40 4.26 19.26 1.25
N GLY A 41 5.25 20.06 1.66
CA GLY A 41 6.16 19.69 2.77
C GLY A 41 7.32 18.77 2.34
N ASP A 42 7.59 17.72 3.11
CA ASP A 42 8.64 16.73 2.83
C ASP A 42 8.21 15.79 1.69
N ARG A 43 8.95 15.84 0.58
CA ARG A 43 8.65 15.05 -0.63
C ARG A 43 8.74 13.53 -0.45
N PHE A 44 9.32 13.08 0.66
CA PHE A 44 9.52 11.66 0.97
C PHE A 44 8.55 11.13 2.02
N LYS A 45 7.60 11.94 2.47
CA LYS A 45 6.60 11.54 3.45
C LYS A 45 5.21 12.05 3.07
N ILE A 46 4.19 11.36 3.55
CA ILE A 46 2.79 11.72 3.35
C ILE A 46 2.31 12.42 4.60
N ASN A 47 1.91 13.69 4.47
CA ASN A 47 1.27 14.40 5.57
C ASN A 47 -0.22 14.02 5.70
N LYS A 48 -0.88 14.47 6.77
CA LYS A 48 -2.30 14.19 7.03
C LYS A 48 -3.25 14.56 5.88
N GLY A 49 -3.01 15.69 5.20
CA GLY A 49 -3.81 16.13 4.05
C GLY A 49 -3.60 15.25 2.83
N GLU A 50 -2.36 14.85 2.57
CA GLU A 50 -2.00 13.93 1.50
C GLU A 50 -2.53 12.52 1.74
N LEU A 51 -2.49 12.04 2.99
CA LEU A 51 -3.08 10.77 3.38
C LEU A 51 -4.59 10.78 3.11
N LYS A 52 -5.30 11.85 3.49
CA LYS A 52 -6.72 11.99 3.19
C LYS A 52 -6.99 11.86 1.68
N MET A 53 -6.15 12.46 0.84
CA MET A 53 -6.27 12.33 -0.62
C MET A 53 -6.04 10.90 -1.11
N LEU A 54 -5.04 10.20 -0.56
CA LEU A 54 -4.75 8.79 -0.88
C LEU A 54 -5.97 7.91 -0.54
N LEU A 55 -6.50 8.04 0.68
CA LEU A 55 -7.67 7.29 1.13
C LEU A 55 -8.90 7.57 0.27
N GLN A 56 -9.11 8.83 -0.13
CA GLN A 56 -10.27 9.24 -0.93
C GLN A 56 -10.20 8.88 -2.42
N ARG A 57 -9.03 8.52 -2.95
CA ARG A 57 -8.88 8.19 -4.37
C ARG A 57 -8.65 6.72 -4.61
N ASP A 58 -7.71 6.13 -3.88
CA ASP A 58 -7.24 4.77 -4.17
C ASP A 58 -7.86 3.71 -3.25
N LEU A 59 -8.49 4.12 -2.13
CA LEU A 59 -9.16 3.20 -1.18
C LEU A 59 -10.69 3.39 -1.08
N THR A 60 -11.26 4.21 -1.97
CA THR A 60 -12.66 4.63 -2.04
C THR A 60 -13.70 3.50 -2.01
N GLU A 61 -13.43 2.36 -2.64
CA GLU A 61 -14.39 1.24 -2.68
C GLU A 61 -14.26 0.28 -1.50
N SER A 62 -13.07 0.15 -0.90
CA SER A 62 -12.87 -0.73 0.27
C SER A 62 -13.27 -0.07 1.58
N LEU A 63 -13.28 1.26 1.62
CA LEU A 63 -13.41 2.04 2.85
C LEU A 63 -14.44 3.15 2.62
N SER A 64 -15.64 3.01 3.18
CA SER A 64 -16.71 4.04 3.23
C SER A 64 -16.31 5.33 3.98
N CYS A 65 -15.00 5.53 4.20
CA CYS A 65 -14.35 6.41 5.16
C CYS A 65 -14.26 7.87 4.73
N GLN A 66 -14.79 8.24 3.56
CA GLN A 66 -14.49 9.52 2.93
C GLN A 66 -15.05 10.77 3.64
N LYS A 67 -15.98 10.59 4.58
CA LYS A 67 -16.71 11.69 5.24
C LYS A 67 -16.37 11.88 6.71
N ASP A 68 -15.61 10.97 7.31
CA ASP A 68 -15.30 11.03 8.74
C ASP A 68 -13.85 11.49 9.00
N PRO A 69 -13.64 12.74 9.46
CA PRO A 69 -12.31 13.22 9.81
C PRO A 69 -11.68 12.43 10.97
N GLU A 70 -12.47 11.85 11.89
CA GLU A 70 -11.93 11.05 12.99
C GLU A 70 -11.28 9.75 12.50
N LEU A 71 -11.73 9.24 11.36
CA LEU A 71 -11.21 8.01 10.79
C LEU A 71 -9.89 8.23 10.06
N VAL A 72 -9.73 9.36 9.39
CA VAL A 72 -8.43 9.77 8.84
C VAL A 72 -7.41 9.92 9.97
N ASP A 73 -7.83 10.46 11.12
CA ASP A 73 -6.96 10.64 12.28
C ASP A 73 -6.54 9.31 12.89
N LYS A 74 -7.47 8.35 13.00
CA LYS A 74 -7.16 6.98 13.44
C LYS A 74 -6.21 6.28 12.47
N ILE A 75 -6.48 6.33 11.17
CA ILE A 75 -5.61 5.71 10.16
C ILE A 75 -4.22 6.37 10.17
N MET A 76 -4.14 7.70 10.33
CA MET A 76 -2.88 8.39 10.49
C MET A 76 -2.13 7.87 11.72
N GLN A 77 -2.81 7.71 12.86
CA GLN A 77 -2.19 7.14 14.07
C GLN A 77 -1.72 5.70 13.89
N ASP A 78 -2.46 4.89 13.12
CA ASP A 78 -2.09 3.51 12.83
C ASP A 78 -0.89 3.41 11.88
N LEU A 79 -0.78 4.34 10.92
CA LEU A 79 0.32 4.41 9.95
C LEU A 79 1.60 5.01 10.55
N ASN A 80 1.47 6.09 11.31
CA ASN A 80 2.56 6.91 11.84
C ASN A 80 3.16 6.27 13.11
N ALA A 81 3.89 5.17 12.94
CA ALA A 81 4.49 4.39 14.02
C ALA A 81 5.50 5.20 14.84
N ASN A 82 6.23 6.11 14.19
CA ASN A 82 7.25 6.94 14.83
C ASN A 82 6.67 8.19 15.55
N LYS A 83 5.39 8.50 15.33
CA LYS A 83 4.62 9.62 15.92
C LYS A 83 5.08 11.03 15.52
N ASP A 84 5.63 11.19 14.31
CA ASP A 84 6.06 12.50 13.79
C ASP A 84 4.94 13.30 13.08
N ASN A 85 3.78 12.67 12.88
CA ASN A 85 2.60 13.21 12.16
C ASN A 85 2.80 13.30 10.65
N GLU A 86 3.70 12.49 10.12
CA GLU A 86 3.91 12.19 8.72
C GLU A 86 3.93 10.66 8.56
N VAL A 87 3.93 10.17 7.33
CA VAL A 87 4.03 8.74 7.02
C VAL A 87 5.12 8.53 6.00
N ASP A 88 6.20 7.85 6.38
CA ASP A 88 7.27 7.49 5.45
C ASP A 88 6.92 6.23 4.62
N PHE A 89 7.77 5.90 3.64
CA PHE A 89 7.51 4.76 2.76
C PHE A 89 7.50 3.41 3.50
N ASN A 90 8.31 3.25 4.55
CA ASN A 90 8.33 2.01 5.33
C ASN A 90 7.02 1.85 6.10
N GLU A 91 6.56 2.91 6.76
CA GLU A 91 5.29 2.96 7.50
C GLU A 91 4.09 2.65 6.57
N PHE A 92 4.10 3.21 5.37
CA PHE A 92 3.11 2.89 4.33
C PHE A 92 3.13 1.41 3.94
N VAL A 93 4.29 0.85 3.61
CA VAL A 93 4.42 -0.55 3.15
C VAL A 93 4.06 -1.55 4.25
N VAL A 94 4.50 -1.33 5.48
CA VAL A 94 4.18 -2.19 6.62
C VAL A 94 2.67 -2.29 6.80
N THR A 95 1.96 -1.17 6.64
CA THR A 95 0.50 -1.15 6.81
C THR A 95 -0.23 -1.80 5.63
N VAL A 96 0.21 -1.56 4.40
CA VAL A 96 -0.33 -2.27 3.22
C VAL A 96 -0.14 -3.78 3.37
N ALA A 97 1.00 -4.23 3.91
CA ALA A 97 1.24 -5.63 4.21
C ALA A 97 0.27 -6.16 5.29
N ALA A 98 0.08 -5.42 6.39
CA ALA A 98 -0.84 -5.81 7.46
C ALA A 98 -2.31 -5.91 6.98
N LEU A 99 -2.76 -4.95 6.17
CA LEU A 99 -4.08 -5.00 5.52
C LEU A 99 -4.19 -6.21 4.59
N THR A 100 -3.16 -6.47 3.79
CA THR A 100 -3.14 -7.62 2.87
C THR A 100 -3.25 -8.94 3.62
N VAL A 101 -2.53 -9.10 4.74
CA VAL A 101 -2.61 -10.27 5.62
C VAL A 101 -4.03 -10.41 6.21
N THR A 102 -4.60 -9.31 6.69
CA THR A 102 -5.97 -9.29 7.25
C THR A 102 -7.01 -9.71 6.20
N CYS A 103 -6.90 -9.20 4.97
CA CYS A 103 -7.78 -9.58 3.87
C CYS A 103 -7.62 -11.07 3.50
N ASN A 104 -6.39 -11.58 3.51
CA ASN A 104 -6.11 -12.98 3.26
C ASN A 104 -6.73 -13.88 4.34
N ASP A 105 -6.58 -13.52 5.62
CA ASP A 105 -7.14 -14.28 6.75
C ASP A 105 -8.67 -14.34 6.65
N TYR A 106 -9.32 -13.21 6.37
CA TYR A 106 -10.76 -13.17 6.12
C TYR A 106 -11.17 -14.10 4.95
N PHE A 107 -10.46 -14.06 3.83
CA PHE A 107 -10.75 -14.92 2.69
C PHE A 107 -10.61 -16.42 3.04
N VAL A 108 -9.54 -16.79 3.75
CA VAL A 108 -9.29 -18.16 4.21
C VAL A 108 -10.41 -18.64 5.15
N GLU A 109 -10.88 -17.79 6.06
CA GLU A 109 -12.03 -18.13 6.93
C GLU A 109 -13.31 -18.39 6.15
N GLN A 110 -13.60 -17.58 5.14
CA GLN A 110 -14.78 -17.73 4.30
C GLN A 110 -14.73 -19.02 3.48
N LEU A 111 -13.55 -19.42 2.99
CA LEU A 111 -13.35 -20.72 2.33
C LEU A 111 -13.59 -21.90 3.28
N LYS A 112 -13.07 -21.83 4.52
CA LYS A 112 -13.29 -22.86 5.54
C LYS A 112 -14.77 -22.99 5.91
N LYS A 113 -15.52 -21.89 5.95
CA LYS A 113 -16.97 -21.89 6.21
C LYS A 113 -17.73 -22.56 5.07
N LYS A 114 -17.46 -22.21 3.80
CA LYS A 114 -18.10 -22.84 2.63
C LYS A 114 -17.84 -24.34 2.51
N GLY A 115 -16.62 -24.79 2.85
CA GLY A 115 -16.29 -26.22 2.88
C GLY A 115 -17.07 -27.00 3.95
N LYS A 116 -17.35 -26.39 5.11
CA LYS A 116 -18.15 -27.01 6.18
C LYS A 116 -19.65 -27.05 5.85
N THR A 117 -20.20 -25.99 5.26
CA THR A 117 -21.64 -25.95 4.91
C THR A 117 -22.01 -26.98 3.85
N SER A 118 -21.11 -27.29 2.91
CA SER A 118 -21.34 -28.34 1.91
C SER A 118 -21.23 -29.76 2.47
N SER A 119 -20.48 -29.97 3.56
CA SER A 119 -20.37 -31.29 4.22
C SER A 119 -21.46 -31.58 5.24
N THR A 120 -22.24 -30.58 5.67
CA THR A 120 -23.38 -30.77 6.59
C THR A 120 -24.72 -30.96 5.84
N LEU A 121 -24.73 -30.81 4.52
CA LEU A 121 -25.89 -31.04 3.64
C LEU A 121 -25.85 -32.39 2.90
N ILE A 122 -24.95 -33.31 3.29
CA ILE A 122 -24.90 -34.70 2.83
C ILE A 122 -25.10 -35.65 4.01
#